data_AF-A0A932V2L6-F1
#
_entry.id   AF-A0A932V2L6-F1
#
_cell.length_a   1.000
_cell.length_b   1.000
_cell.length_c   1.000
_cell.angle_alpha   90.00
_cell.angle_beta   90.00
_cell.angle_gamma   90.00
#
_symmetry.space_group_name_H-M   'P 1'
#
loop_
_entity.id
_entity.type
_entity.pdbx_description
1 polymer ?
#
loop_
_entity_poly.entity_id
_entity_poly.type
_entity_poly.pdbx_seq_one_letter_code
_entity_poly.pdbx_strand_id
1 'polypeptide(L)'
;MPSIDPIPNCTSLQQIRENIDRIDHRLVALIAERGLFVRQAARFKTTMDEVEAPQRVEQVISKVTELAKELGASPSVVEQVYRAMISAFIHAELAEYNSIQDASGPT
;
A
#
# COMPACT_ATOMS: atom_id res chain seq x y z
N MET A 1 7.93 1.71 19.80
CA MET A 1 6.74 2.28 19.15
C MET A 1 7.20 3.08 17.95
N PRO A 2 6.50 3.04 16.81
CA PRO A 2 6.78 3.96 15.72
C PRO A 2 6.62 5.40 16.24
N SER A 3 7.53 6.28 15.84
CA SER A 3 7.53 7.69 16.24
C SER A 3 7.78 8.55 15.01
N ILE A 4 7.14 9.71 14.95
CA ILE A 4 7.39 10.70 13.92
C ILE A 4 8.70 11.42 14.26
N ASP A 5 9.64 11.47 13.30
CA ASP A 5 10.87 12.24 13.43
C ASP A 5 10.53 13.72 13.72
N PRO A 6 11.34 14.46 14.52
CA PRO A 6 11.11 15.87 14.76
C PRO A 6 10.93 16.67 13.46
N ILE A 7 9.81 17.39 13.35
CA ILE A 7 9.49 18.17 12.15
C ILE A 7 10.23 19.50 12.21
N PRO A 8 11.07 19.82 11.20
CA PRO A 8 11.76 21.11 11.17
C PRO A 8 10.75 22.25 10.94
N ASN A 9 10.98 23.38 11.62
CA ASN A 9 10.22 24.61 11.36
C ASN A 9 10.65 25.18 10.00
N CYS A 10 9.82 24.98 8.97
CA CYS A 10 10.07 25.52 7.64
C CYS A 10 9.74 27.02 7.61
N THR A 11 10.62 27.82 7.00
CA THR A 11 10.46 29.27 6.85
C THR A 11 10.03 29.67 5.44
N SER A 12 9.88 28.71 4.52
CA SER A 12 9.41 28.96 3.15
C SER A 12 8.59 27.79 2.59
N LEU A 13 7.75 28.10 1.60
CA LEU A 13 7.01 27.07 0.85
C LEU A 13 7.94 26.08 0.14
N GLN A 14 9.12 26.54 -0.28
CA GLN A 14 10.12 25.68 -0.90
C GLN A 14 10.61 24.61 0.07
N GLN A 15 10.96 24.99 1.30
CA GLN A 15 11.40 24.03 2.33
C GLN A 15 10.31 23.03 2.70
N ILE A 16 9.03 23.47 2.70
CA ILE A 16 7.90 22.57 2.92
C ILE A 16 7.83 21.51 1.80
N ARG A 17 7.92 21.95 0.54
CA ARG A 17 7.90 21.06 -0.63
C ARG A 17 9.05 20.07 -0.62
N GLU A 18 10.27 20.53 -0.34
CA GLU A 18 11.45 19.65 -0.25
C GLU A 18 11.29 18.58 0.84
N ASN A 19 10.65 18.92 1.97
CA ASN A 19 10.33 17.95 3.01
C ASN A 19 9.24 16.96 2.60
N ILE A 20 8.21 17.40 1.85
CA ILE A 20 7.18 16.54 1.28
C ILE A 20 7.80 15.59 0.25
N ASP A 21 8.60 16.10 -0.68
CA ASP A 21 9.27 15.29 -1.71
C ASP A 21 10.13 14.19 -1.07
N ARG A 22 10.86 14.53 0.00
CA ARG A 22 11.63 13.55 0.79
C ARG A 22 10.74 12.46 1.41
N ILE A 23 9.56 12.82 1.90
CA ILE A 23 8.59 11.86 2.45
C ILE A 23 8.05 10.98 1.33
N ASP A 24 7.68 11.57 0.19
CA ASP A 24 7.13 10.87 -0.97
C ASP A 24 8.12 9.85 -1.53
N HIS A 25 9.41 10.19 -1.59
CA HIS A 25 10.45 9.23 -1.95
C HIS A 25 10.47 8.01 -1.02
N ARG A 26 10.32 8.20 0.29
CA ARG A 26 10.26 7.09 1.27
C ARG A 26 8.96 6.30 1.11
N LEU A 27 7.83 6.97 0.89
CA LEU A 27 6.54 6.31 0.66
C LEU A 27 6.58 5.41 -0.58
N VAL A 28 7.12 5.91 -1.69
CA VAL A 28 7.25 5.13 -2.94
C VAL A 28 8.16 3.91 -2.73
N ALA A 29 9.29 4.07 -2.02
CA ALA A 29 10.16 2.95 -1.69
C ALA A 29 9.44 1.87 -0.86
N LEU A 30 8.66 2.27 0.15
CA LEU A 30 7.86 1.36 0.98
C LEU A 30 6.73 0.68 0.18
N ILE A 31 6.10 1.40 -0.74
CA ILE A 31 5.08 0.82 -1.63
C ILE A 31 5.72 -0.23 -2.54
N ALA A 32 6.91 0.05 -3.09
CA ALA A 32 7.64 -0.92 -3.92
C ALA A 32 8.02 -2.18 -3.12
N GLU A 33 8.52 -2.01 -1.90
CA GLU A 33 8.80 -3.12 -0.98
C GLU A 33 7.54 -3.93 -0.67
N ARG A 34 6.43 -3.26 -0.31
CA ARG A 34 5.14 -3.91 -0.09
C ARG A 34 4.69 -4.70 -1.33
N GLY A 35 4.88 -4.15 -2.52
CA GLY A 35 4.55 -4.80 -3.79
C GLY A 35 5.35 -6.06 -4.05
N LEU A 36 6.61 -6.13 -3.63
CA LEU A 36 7.42 -7.36 -3.70
C LEU A 36 6.82 -8.48 -2.85
N PHE A 37 6.33 -8.17 -1.64
CA PHE A 37 5.66 -9.15 -0.79
C PHE A 37 4.28 -9.57 -1.34
N VAL A 38 3.53 -8.65 -1.93
CA VAL A 38 2.26 -8.95 -2.62
C VAL A 38 2.51 -9.95 -3.75
N ARG A 39 3.49 -9.70 -4.63
CA ARG A 39 3.86 -10.65 -5.70
C ARG A 39 4.31 -12.01 -5.19
N GLN A 40 5.00 -12.07 -4.05
CA GLN A 40 5.33 -13.35 -3.43
C GLN A 40 4.08 -14.07 -2.94
N ALA A 41 3.14 -13.34 -2.30
CA ALA A 41 1.87 -13.89 -1.85
C ALA A 41 1.03 -14.43 -3.02
N ALA A 42 1.05 -13.77 -4.18
CA ALA A 42 0.35 -14.20 -5.38
C ALA A 42 0.69 -15.64 -5.81
N ARG A 43 1.92 -16.11 -5.55
CA ARG A 43 2.35 -17.49 -5.86
C ARG A 43 1.65 -18.56 -5.02
N PHE A 44 1.06 -18.18 -3.89
CA PHE A 44 0.34 -19.08 -3.00
C PHE A 44 -1.17 -19.02 -3.20
N LYS A 45 -1.68 -18.04 -3.97
CA LYS A 45 -3.10 -17.86 -4.25
C LYS A 45 -3.47 -18.66 -5.48
N THR A 46 -4.52 -19.46 -5.36
CA THR A 46 -4.99 -20.37 -6.42
C THR A 46 -6.40 -20.01 -6.91
N THR A 47 -7.13 -19.19 -6.16
CA THR A 47 -8.51 -18.79 -6.46
C THR A 47 -8.67 -17.26 -6.46
N MET A 48 -9.71 -16.75 -7.13
CA MET A 48 -10.00 -15.31 -7.14
C MET A 48 -10.33 -14.77 -5.74
N ASP A 49 -11.03 -15.53 -4.91
CA ASP A 49 -11.34 -15.13 -3.52
C ASP A 49 -10.08 -14.95 -2.67
N GLU A 50 -9.03 -15.74 -2.94
CA GLU A 50 -7.73 -15.58 -2.29
C GLU A 50 -6.95 -14.36 -2.82
N VAL A 51 -7.21 -13.92 -4.05
CA VAL A 51 -6.66 -12.69 -4.63
C VAL A 51 -7.29 -11.45 -4.01
N GLU A 52 -8.62 -11.40 -3.93
CA GLU A 52 -9.33 -10.27 -3.34
C GLU A 52 -9.23 -10.21 -1.81
N ALA A 53 -9.23 -11.38 -1.15
CA ALA A 53 -9.04 -11.56 0.29
C ALA A 53 -9.75 -10.51 1.18
N PRO A 54 -11.08 -10.33 1.09
CA PRO A 54 -11.80 -9.22 1.72
C PRO A 54 -11.60 -9.16 3.24
N GLN A 55 -11.55 -10.31 3.93
CA GLN A 55 -11.28 -10.35 5.36
C GLN A 55 -9.87 -9.81 5.70
N ARG A 56 -8.88 -10.10 4.84
CA ARG A 56 -7.51 -9.60 5.03
C ARG A 56 -7.44 -8.09 4.82
N VAL A 57 -8.19 -7.56 3.84
CA VAL A 57 -8.29 -6.11 3.61
C VAL A 57 -8.78 -5.40 4.87
N GLU A 58 -9.90 -5.82 5.45
CA GLU A 58 -10.44 -5.19 6.65
C GLU A 58 -9.50 -5.31 7.86
N GLN A 59 -8.79 -6.43 8.01
CA GLN A 59 -7.75 -6.56 9.04
C GLN A 59 -6.60 -5.58 8.85
N VAL A 60 -6.18 -5.30 7.62
CA VAL A 60 -5.16 -4.27 7.35
C VAL A 60 -5.71 -2.90 7.71
N ILE A 61 -6.93 -2.56 7.27
CA ILE A 61 -7.56 -1.27 7.53
C ILE A 61 -7.71 -1.00 9.04
N SER A 62 -8.18 -1.98 9.81
CA SER A 62 -8.28 -1.86 11.28
C SER A 62 -6.91 -1.55 11.90
N LYS A 63 -5.86 -2.28 11.53
CA LYS A 63 -4.51 -2.06 12.08
C LYS A 63 -3.94 -0.69 11.74
N VAL A 64 -4.10 -0.23 10.50
CA VAL A 64 -3.51 1.05 10.07
C VAL A 64 -4.29 2.26 10.57
N THR A 65 -5.60 2.11 10.79
CA THR A 65 -6.43 3.16 11.40
C THR A 65 -6.16 3.29 12.90
N GLU A 66 -5.86 2.20 13.61
CA GLU A 66 -5.34 2.23 14.97
C GLU A 66 -3.98 2.90 15.03
N LEU A 67 -3.04 2.49 14.17
CA LEU A 67 -1.72 3.10 14.07
C LEU A 67 -1.80 4.61 13.74
N ALA A 68 -2.75 5.02 12.89
CA ALA A 68 -2.99 6.42 12.59
C ALA A 68 -3.32 7.22 13.86
N LYS A 69 -4.18 6.68 14.73
CA LYS A 69 -4.53 7.32 16.01
C LYS A 69 -3.30 7.43 16.91
N GLU A 70 -2.50 6.38 17.02
CA GLU A 70 -1.28 6.37 17.85
C GLU A 70 -0.26 7.42 17.39
N LEU A 71 -0.17 7.66 16.09
CA LEU A 71 0.76 8.63 15.50
C LEU A 71 0.17 10.03 15.30
N GLY A 72 -1.09 10.26 15.69
CA GLY A 72 -1.77 11.56 15.52
C GLY A 72 -2.14 11.89 14.07
N ALA A 73 -2.17 10.90 13.18
CA ALA A 73 -2.67 11.04 11.81
C ALA A 73 -4.19 10.86 11.76
N SER A 74 -4.84 11.44 10.74
CA SER A 74 -6.27 11.25 10.51
C SER A 74 -6.58 9.80 10.10
N PRO A 75 -7.38 9.03 10.87
CA PRO A 75 -7.72 7.66 10.51
C PRO A 75 -8.45 7.56 9.18
N SER A 76 -9.31 8.54 8.87
CA SER A 76 -10.07 8.56 7.60
C SER A 76 -9.19 8.78 6.38
N VAL A 77 -8.13 9.58 6.51
CA VAL A 77 -7.16 9.79 5.43
C VAL A 77 -6.35 8.51 5.23
N VAL A 78 -5.83 7.93 6.31
CA VAL A 78 -5.03 6.69 6.23
C VAL A 78 -5.85 5.54 5.64
N GLU A 79 -7.11 5.37 6.05
CA GLU A 79 -8.00 4.36 5.50
C GLU A 79 -8.17 4.50 3.98
N GLN A 80 -8.50 5.69 3.49
CA GLN A 80 -8.70 5.93 2.05
C GLN A 80 -7.45 5.61 1.24
N VAL A 81 -6.28 6.06 1.72
CA VAL A 81 -5.00 5.77 1.06
C VAL A 81 -4.73 4.26 1.02
N TYR A 82 -4.95 3.55 2.13
CA TYR A 82 -4.71 2.11 2.17
C TYR A 82 -5.70 1.32 1.32
N ARG A 83 -6.98 1.68 1.29
CA ARG A 83 -7.98 1.02 0.43
C ARG A 83 -7.62 1.19 -1.05
N ALA A 84 -7.25 2.40 -1.46
CA ALA A 84 -6.80 2.67 -2.84
C ALA A 84 -5.54 1.87 -3.19
N MET A 85 -4.54 1.88 -2.31
CA MET A 85 -3.30 1.11 -2.50
C MET A 85 -3.58 -0.40 -2.61
N ILE A 86 -4.41 -0.96 -1.73
CA ILE A 86 -4.76 -2.39 -1.76
C ILE A 86 -5.49 -2.74 -3.06
N SER A 87 -6.49 -1.93 -3.46
CA SER A 87 -7.21 -2.13 -4.71
C SER A 87 -6.28 -2.09 -5.92
N ALA A 88 -5.32 -1.16 -5.96
CA ALA A 88 -4.33 -1.09 -7.03
C ALA A 88 -3.46 -2.34 -7.12
N PHE A 89 -3.06 -2.92 -5.98
CA PHE A 89 -2.32 -4.18 -5.94
C PHE A 89 -3.15 -5.36 -6.44
N ILE A 90 -4.42 -5.47 -6.01
CA ILE A 90 -5.32 -6.54 -6.47
C ILE A 90 -5.51 -6.44 -7.99
N HIS A 91 -5.74 -5.23 -8.54
CA HIS A 91 -5.86 -5.06 -9.98
C HIS A 91 -4.59 -5.43 -10.74
N ALA A 92 -3.41 -5.10 -10.20
CA ALA A 92 -2.14 -5.51 -10.79
C ALA A 92 -1.95 -7.04 -10.77
N GLU A 93 -2.29 -7.70 -9.65
CA GLU A 93 -2.26 -9.17 -9.54
C GLU A 93 -3.21 -9.84 -10.54
N LEU A 94 -4.44 -9.33 -10.68
CA LEU A 94 -5.43 -9.86 -11.63
C LEU A 94 -4.96 -9.73 -13.09
N ALA A 95 -4.34 -8.60 -13.44
CA ALA A 95 -3.77 -8.39 -14.77
C ALA A 95 -2.63 -9.39 -15.06
N GLU A 96 -1.74 -9.62 -14.10
CA GLU A 96 -0.67 -10.62 -14.21
C GLU A 96 -1.26 -12.04 -14.34
N TYR A 97 -2.25 -12.40 -13.52
CA TYR A 97 -2.90 -13.72 -13.56
C TYR A 97 -3.54 -14.00 -14.93
N ASN A 98 -4.30 -13.05 -15.48
CA ASN A 98 -4.92 -13.20 -16.80
C ASN A 98 -3.88 -13.37 -17.91
N SER A 99 -2.79 -12.60 -17.87
CA SER A 99 -1.71 -12.71 -18.87
C SER A 99 -1.01 -14.07 -18.88
N ILE A 100 -0.89 -14.71 -17.71
CA ILE A 100 -0.29 -16.05 -17.58
C ILE A 100 -1.26 -17.12 -18.12
N GLN A 101 -2.56 -17.02 -17.83
CA GLN A 101 -3.57 -17.95 -18.35
C GLN A 101 -3.69 -17.87 -19.88
N ASP A 102 -3.66 -16.66 -20.46
CA ASP A 102 -3.70 -16.46 -21.91
C ASP A 102 -2.46 -17.03 -22.62
N ALA A 103 -1.27 -16.93 -22.00
CA ALA A 103 -0.03 -17.54 -22.50
C ALA A 103 0.04 -19.06 -22.33
N SER A 104 -0.92 -19.66 -21.60
CA SER A 104 -1.01 -21.09 -21.31
C SER A 104 -2.13 -21.80 -22.09
N GLY A 105 -2.85 -21.10 -22.99
CA GLY A 105 -3.92 -21.64 -23.84
C GLY A 105 -3.42 -22.51 -25.01
N PRO A 106 -4.24 -23.46 -25.53
CA PRO A 106 -3.77 -24.78 -25.95
C PRO A 106 -3.09 -24.81 -27.33
N THR A 107 -1.97 -25.54 -27.40
CA THR A 107 -1.47 -26.19 -28.64
C THR A 107 -2.38 -27.32 -29.07
#